data_AF-M1BRL6-F1
#
_entry.id   AF-M1BRL6-F1
#
_cell.length_a   1.000
_cell.length_b   1.000
_cell.length_c   1.000
_cell.angle_alpha   90.00
_cell.angle_beta   90.00
_cell.angle_gamma   90.00
#
_symmetry.space_group_name_H-M   'P 1'
#
loop_
_entity.id
_entity.type
_entity.pdbx_description
1 polymer ?
#
loop_
_entity_poly.entity_id
_entity_poly.type
_entity_poly.pdbx_seq_one_letter_code
_entity_poly.pdbx_strand_id
1 'polypeptide(L)'
;MSRSLGIPVKLLHEATGHIVTVEMKSGELYRGSMVECEDNWNCQLETITYTAKDGRVSQLEHVFIRGSKVRFMIIPDMLKNAPMFKRLEARIKGKGSSLGVGRGRAMAMRAKAQATGRGAAPGRGVVPPVRR
;
A
#
# COMPACT_ATOMS: atom_id res chain seq x y z
N MET A 1 6.21 -2.10 24.02
CA MET A 1 5.94 -1.30 22.80
C MET A 1 6.10 -2.19 21.59
N SER A 2 5.03 -2.65 20.94
CA SER A 2 5.16 -3.29 19.64
C SER A 2 5.47 -2.20 18.60
N ARG A 3 6.73 -2.09 18.19
CA ARG A 3 7.08 -1.25 17.04
C ARG A 3 6.36 -1.85 15.83
N SER A 4 5.41 -1.10 15.26
CA SER A 4 4.79 -1.51 14.00
C SER A 4 5.85 -1.48 12.90
N LEU A 5 6.43 -2.64 12.59
CA LEU A 5 7.38 -2.79 11.50
C LEU A 5 6.76 -2.32 10.17
N GLY A 6 7.57 -1.62 9.36
CA GLY A 6 7.16 -1.20 8.02
C GLY A 6 6.85 -2.41 7.14
N ILE A 7 5.95 -2.23 6.16
CA ILE A 7 5.57 -3.29 5.21
C ILE A 7 6.80 -3.95 4.55
N PRO A 8 7.84 -3.20 4.10
CA PRO A 8 9.03 -3.83 3.50
C PRO A 8 9.80 -4.74 4.45
N VAL A 9 9.93 -4.36 5.73
CA VAL A 9 10.65 -5.17 6.73
C VAL A 9 9.91 -6.47 6.98
N LYS A 10 8.58 -6.41 7.09
CA LYS A 10 7.78 -7.62 7.25
C LYS A 10 7.89 -8.55 6.02
N LEU A 11 7.97 -7.98 4.81
CA LEU A 11 8.10 -8.78 3.59
C LEU A 11 9.44 -9.53 3.57
N LEU A 12 10.50 -8.91 4.08
CA LEU A 12 11.80 -9.56 4.24
C LEU A 12 11.71 -10.74 5.22
N HIS A 13 10.99 -10.58 6.33
CA HIS A 13 10.74 -11.69 7.25
C HIS A 13 9.99 -12.85 6.57
N GLU A 14 9.01 -12.57 5.70
CA GLU A 14 8.31 -13.60 4.90
C GLU A 14 9.19 -14.23 3.81
N ALA A 15 10.27 -13.57 3.39
CA ALA A 15 11.23 -14.10 2.41
C ALA A 15 12.20 -15.13 3.01
N THR A 16 12.24 -15.27 4.34
CA THR A 16 13.01 -16.30 5.03
C THR A 16 12.65 -17.69 4.51
N GLY A 17 13.65 -18.56 4.36
CA GLY A 17 13.53 -19.90 3.78
C GLY A 17 13.50 -19.95 2.25
N HIS A 18 13.61 -18.81 1.57
CA HIS A 18 13.58 -18.75 0.11
C HIS A 18 14.89 -18.28 -0.51
N ILE A 19 15.06 -18.57 -1.80
CA ILE A 19 16.18 -18.03 -2.59
C ILE A 19 15.95 -16.55 -2.84
N VAL A 20 16.90 -15.75 -2.37
CA VAL A 20 16.93 -14.29 -2.56
C VAL A 20 18.18 -13.89 -3.31
N THR A 21 18.19 -12.68 -3.86
CA THR A 21 19.40 -12.06 -4.42
C THR A 21 19.62 -10.73 -3.74
N VAL A 22 20.79 -10.54 -3.14
CA VAL A 22 21.17 -9.34 -2.40
C VAL A 22 22.26 -8.63 -3.19
N GLU A 23 22.00 -7.38 -3.59
CA GLU A 23 23.02 -6.52 -4.17
C GLU A 23 23.61 -5.61 -3.09
N MET A 24 24.93 -5.60 -2.99
CA MET A 24 25.67 -4.74 -2.09
C MET A 24 25.90 -3.36 -2.71
N LYS A 25 26.06 -2.33 -1.88
CA LYS A 25 26.44 -0.97 -2.33
C LYS A 25 27.76 -0.94 -3.10
N SER A 26 28.66 -1.89 -2.86
CA SER A 26 29.91 -2.13 -3.62
C SER A 26 29.67 -2.64 -5.05
N GLY A 27 28.50 -3.20 -5.35
CA GLY A 27 28.16 -3.82 -6.64
C GLY A 27 28.32 -5.34 -6.68
N GLU A 28 28.65 -5.98 -5.56
CA GLU A 28 28.71 -7.43 -5.44
C GLU A 28 27.31 -8.03 -5.28
N LEU A 29 27.10 -9.23 -5.80
CA LEU A 29 25.82 -9.94 -5.74
C LEU A 29 25.96 -11.24 -4.94
N TYR A 30 25.00 -11.47 -4.06
CA TYR A 30 24.88 -12.70 -3.28
C TYR A 30 23.52 -13.33 -3.58
N ARG A 31 23.51 -14.50 -4.23
CA ARG A 31 22.28 -15.25 -4.49
C ARG A 31 22.30 -16.56 -3.70
N GLY A 32 21.38 -16.73 -2.77
CA GLY A 32 21.34 -17.92 -1.90
C GLY A 32 20.04 -18.04 -1.12
N SER A 33 19.92 -19.09 -0.30
CA SER A 33 18.79 -19.32 0.59
C SER A 33 18.89 -18.41 1.81
N MET A 34 17.86 -17.62 2.09
CA MET A 34 17.82 -16.75 3.26
C MET A 34 17.45 -17.56 4.50
N VAL A 35 18.38 -17.68 5.46
CA VAL A 35 18.18 -18.42 6.71
C VAL A 35 17.46 -17.54 7.74
N GLU A 36 17.86 -16.27 7.84
CA GLU A 36 17.31 -15.32 8.80
C GLU A 36 17.46 -13.89 8.27
N CYS A 37 16.52 -13.00 8.65
CA CYS A 37 16.60 -11.57 8.40
C CYS A 37 16.17 -10.78 9.65
N GLU A 38 16.95 -9.77 10.01
CA GLU A 38 16.67 -8.84 11.11
C GLU A 38 15.96 -7.56 10.61
N ASP A 39 15.35 -6.80 11.53
CA ASP A 39 14.68 -5.52 11.24
C ASP A 39 15.60 -4.45 10.63
N ASN A 40 16.90 -4.56 10.87
CA ASN A 40 17.94 -3.66 10.33
C ASN A 40 18.49 -4.14 8.97
N TRP A 41 17.87 -5.18 8.38
CA TRP A 41 18.22 -5.85 7.13
C TRP A 41 19.53 -6.63 7.16
N ASN A 42 20.11 -6.88 8.34
CA ASN A 42 21.09 -7.94 8.46
C ASN A 42 20.44 -9.25 8.04
N CYS A 43 21.14 -10.06 7.26
CA CYS A 43 20.61 -11.34 6.81
C CYS A 43 21.71 -12.39 6.78
N GLN A 44 21.30 -13.60 7.10
CA GLN A 44 22.12 -14.79 6.95
C GLN A 44 21.67 -15.54 5.71
N LEU A 45 22.61 -15.87 4.84
CA LEU A 45 22.39 -16.69 3.67
C LEU A 45 23.16 -18.01 3.79
N GLU A 46 22.64 -19.05 3.15
CA GLU A 46 23.29 -20.33 2.93
C GLU A 46 23.24 -20.73 1.44
N THR A 47 24.14 -21.63 1.03
CA THR A 47 24.28 -22.12 -0.36
C THR A 47 24.28 -20.97 -1.38
N ILE A 48 25.30 -20.11 -1.30
CA ILE A 48 25.35 -18.84 -2.01
C ILE A 48 26.22 -18.94 -3.27
N THR A 49 25.66 -18.53 -4.39
CA THR A 49 26.42 -18.10 -5.57
C THR A 49 26.79 -16.62 -5.40
N TYR A 50 28.07 -16.36 -5.15
CA TYR A 50 28.64 -15.03 -5.05
C TYR A 50 29.14 -14.57 -6.42
N THR A 51 28.80 -13.34 -6.81
CA THR A 51 29.35 -12.68 -8.00
C THR A 51 30.07 -11.41 -7.59
N ALA A 52 31.38 -11.39 -7.77
CA ALA A 52 32.21 -10.23 -7.54
C ALA A 52 31.91 -9.14 -8.57
N LYS A 53 32.34 -7.90 -8.26
CA LYS A 53 32.15 -6.75 -9.15
C LYS A 53 32.80 -6.93 -10.54
N ASP A 54 33.87 -7.72 -10.63
CA ASP A 54 34.56 -8.05 -11.88
C ASP A 54 33.85 -9.18 -12.67
N GLY A 55 32.71 -9.67 -12.18
CA GLY A 55 31.91 -10.73 -12.79
C GLY A 55 32.38 -12.14 -12.43
N ARG A 56 33.45 -12.30 -11.64
CA ARG A 56 33.87 -13.63 -11.20
C ARG A 56 32.84 -14.24 -10.25
N VAL A 57 32.53 -15.50 -10.48
CA VAL A 57 31.56 -16.27 -9.70
C VAL A 57 32.27 -17.26 -8.79
N SER A 58 31.86 -17.35 -7.53
CA SER A 58 32.29 -18.39 -6.60
C SER A 58 31.11 -18.91 -5.77
N GLN A 59 31.29 -20.07 -5.13
CA GLN A 59 30.31 -20.64 -4.22
C GLN A 59 30.76 -20.42 -2.78
N LEU A 60 29.82 -20.05 -1.91
CA LEU A 60 30.03 -19.88 -0.47
C LEU A 60 28.97 -20.69 0.28
N GLU A 61 29.35 -21.35 1.37
CA GLU A 61 28.41 -22.17 2.15
C GLU A 61 27.53 -21.31 3.04
N HIS A 62 28.12 -20.36 3.79
CA HIS A 62 27.42 -19.48 4.72
C HIS A 62 27.97 -18.06 4.62
N VAL A 63 27.06 -17.07 4.61
CA VAL A 63 27.42 -15.65 4.60
C VAL A 63 26.49 -14.88 5.52
N PHE A 64 27.06 -14.00 6.34
CA PHE A 64 26.31 -12.98 7.08
C PHE A 64 26.51 -11.61 6.43
N ILE A 65 25.41 -11.00 5.98
CA ILE A 65 25.42 -9.70 5.32
C ILE A 65 24.91 -8.64 6.28
N ARG A 66 25.67 -7.54 6.42
CA ARG A 66 25.25 -6.37 7.19
C ARG A 66 24.25 -5.52 6.38
N GLY A 67 23.04 -5.34 6.90
CA GLY A 67 21.95 -4.64 6.21
C GLY A 67 22.28 -3.22 5.75
N SER A 68 23.07 -2.47 6.51
CA SER A 68 23.52 -1.12 6.13
C SER A 68 24.32 -1.05 4.81
N LYS A 69 24.85 -2.17 4.34
CA LYS A 69 25.64 -2.28 3.10
C LYS A 69 24.82 -2.79 1.91
N VAL A 70 23.57 -3.19 2.12
CA VAL A 70 22.65 -3.62 1.06
C VAL A 70 22.19 -2.40 0.24
N ARG A 71 22.13 -2.55 -1.08
CA ARG A 71 21.48 -1.61 -2.00
C ARG A 71 20.02 -1.99 -2.22
N PHE A 72 19.78 -3.22 -2.65
CA PHE A 72 18.43 -3.79 -2.79
C PHE A 72 18.46 -5.31 -2.66
N MET A 73 17.28 -5.91 -2.49
CA MET A 73 17.08 -7.36 -2.53
C MET A 73 16.01 -7.72 -3.56
N ILE A 74 16.21 -8.83 -4.24
CA ILE A 74 15.21 -9.49 -5.09
C ILE A 74 14.69 -10.69 -4.32
N ILE A 75 13.36 -10.71 -4.15
CA ILE A 75 12.61 -11.70 -3.38
C ILE A 75 11.73 -12.51 -4.35
N PRO A 76 11.41 -13.79 -4.07
CA PRO A 76 10.54 -14.58 -4.94
C PRO A 76 9.19 -13.92 -5.23
N ASP A 77 8.68 -14.13 -6.45
CA ASP A 77 7.42 -13.56 -6.89
C ASP A 77 6.19 -14.19 -6.18
N MET A 78 6.35 -15.33 -5.52
CA MET A 78 5.31 -15.94 -4.69
C MET A 78 4.77 -14.99 -3.60
N LEU A 79 5.63 -14.08 -3.11
CA LEU A 79 5.23 -13.09 -2.10
C LEU A 79 4.44 -11.91 -2.68
N LYS A 80 4.24 -11.82 -4.00
CA LYS A 80 3.42 -10.75 -4.62
C LYS A 80 1.99 -10.72 -4.12
N ASN A 81 1.45 -11.90 -3.76
CA ASN A 81 0.09 -12.08 -3.28
C ASN A 81 0.01 -12.07 -1.74
N ALA A 82 1.12 -11.81 -1.05
CA ALA A 82 1.17 -11.81 0.40
C ALA A 82 0.15 -10.81 0.98
N PRO A 83 -0.51 -11.14 2.09
CA PRO A 83 -1.59 -10.32 2.67
C PRO A 83 -1.14 -8.91 3.05
N MET A 84 0.17 -8.67 3.15
CA MET A 84 0.75 -7.38 3.50
C MET A 84 0.60 -6.30 2.44
N PHE A 85 0.47 -6.69 1.17
CA PHE A 85 0.20 -5.74 0.08
C PHE A 85 -1.27 -5.31 0.02
N LYS A 86 -2.20 -6.10 0.59
CA LYS A 86 -3.64 -5.75 0.62
C LYS A 86 -3.92 -4.45 1.37
N ARG A 87 -3.14 -4.16 2.43
CA ARG A 87 -3.24 -2.88 3.18
C ARG A 87 -2.77 -1.70 2.34
N LEU A 88 -1.79 -1.91 1.46
CA LEU A 88 -1.31 -0.88 0.55
C LEU A 88 -2.37 -0.59 -0.53
N GLU A 89 -2.97 -1.62 -1.13
CA GLU A 89 -4.05 -1.47 -2.10
C GLU A 89 -5.25 -0.72 -1.53
N ALA A 90 -5.69 -1.06 -0.31
CA ALA A 90 -6.76 -0.35 0.37
C ALA A 90 -6.43 1.14 0.61
N ARG A 91 -5.15 1.45 0.91
CA ARG A 91 -4.69 2.83 1.10
C ARG A 91 -4.58 3.61 -0.22
N ILE A 92 -4.15 2.96 -1.29
CA ILE A 92 -4.07 3.55 -2.64
C ILE A 92 -5.48 3.79 -3.18
N LYS A 93 -6.36 2.79 -3.11
CA LYS A 93 -7.76 2.88 -3.54
C LYS A 93 -8.58 3.85 -2.67
N GLY A 94 -8.26 3.95 -1.38
CA GLY A 94 -8.84 4.94 -0.47
C GLY A 94 -8.43 6.39 -0.76
N LYS A 95 -7.21 6.62 -1.29
CA LYS A 95 -6.77 7.95 -1.74
C LYS A 95 -7.25 8.33 -3.15
N GLY A 96 -7.63 7.35 -3.98
CA GLY A 96 -8.13 7.58 -5.34
C GLY A 96 -9.63 7.90 -5.44
N SER A 97 -10.40 7.84 -4.35
CA SER A 97 -11.85 8.09 -4.38
C SER A 97 -12.28 9.48 -3.88
N SER A 98 -11.36 10.30 -3.37
CA SER A 98 -11.68 11.65 -2.87
C SER A 98 -11.45 12.78 -3.88
N LEU A 99 -10.95 12.48 -5.09
CA LEU A 99 -10.65 13.46 -6.14
C LEU A 99 -11.54 13.28 -7.39
N GLY A 100 -12.86 13.14 -7.22
CA GLY A 100 -13.72 13.17 -8.41
C GLY A 100 -15.23 12.95 -8.29
N VAL A 101 -15.78 12.47 -7.17
CA VAL A 101 -17.22 12.12 -7.12
C VAL A 101 -17.90 12.56 -5.82
N GLY A 102 -17.60 13.78 -5.36
CA GLY A 102 -18.18 14.33 -4.11
C GLY A 102 -18.97 15.63 -4.28
N ARG A 103 -18.82 16.35 -5.40
CA ARG A 103 -19.45 17.68 -5.58
C ARG A 103 -20.82 17.66 -6.26
N GLY A 104 -21.17 16.57 -6.96
CA GLY A 104 -22.46 16.47 -7.67
C GLY A 104 -23.66 16.20 -6.76
N ARG A 105 -23.48 15.40 -5.68
CA ARG A 105 -24.60 15.03 -4.80
C ARG A 105 -25.02 16.14 -3.84
N ALA A 106 -24.07 16.97 -3.39
CA ALA A 106 -24.38 18.12 -2.54
C ALA A 106 -25.12 19.24 -3.30
N MET A 107 -24.85 19.41 -4.61
CA MET A 107 -25.57 20.38 -5.44
C MET A 107 -26.97 19.90 -5.85
N ALA A 108 -27.17 18.59 -6.06
CA ALA A 108 -28.49 18.03 -6.35
C ALA A 108 -29.47 18.20 -5.17
N MET A 109 -28.99 18.10 -3.93
CA MET A 109 -29.83 18.35 -2.74
C MET A 109 -30.12 19.84 -2.52
N ARG A 110 -29.21 20.74 -2.91
CA ARG A 110 -29.43 22.20 -2.81
C ARG A 110 -30.37 22.72 -3.90
N ALA A 111 -30.33 22.14 -5.10
CA ALA A 111 -31.27 22.45 -6.18
C ALA A 111 -32.72 22.01 -5.84
N LYS A 112 -32.89 20.91 -5.08
CA LYS A 112 -34.22 20.47 -4.63
C LYS A 112 -34.81 21.36 -3.52
N ALA A 113 -33.95 22.00 -2.71
CA ALA A 113 -34.38 22.93 -1.65
C ALA A 113 -34.73 24.33 -2.17
N GLN A 114 -34.28 24.72 -3.37
CA GLN A 114 -34.62 26.02 -3.97
C GLN A 114 -35.84 25.96 -4.91
N ALA A 115 -36.35 24.76 -5.21
CA ALA A 115 -37.56 24.57 -6.02
C ALA A 115 -38.87 24.55 -5.21
N THR A 116 -38.81 24.61 -3.87
CA THR A 116 -40.00 24.72 -3.00
C THR A 116 -40.38 26.17 -2.67
N GLY A 117 -39.72 27.17 -3.27
CA GLY A 117 -39.97 28.59 -3.03
C GLY A 117 -40.67 29.29 -4.18
N ARG A 118 -41.92 28.91 -4.50
CA ARG A 118 -42.89 29.74 -5.25
C ARG A 118 -44.25 29.03 -5.30
N GLY A 119 -45.13 29.34 -4.36
CA GLY A 119 -46.51 28.87 -4.40
C GLY A 119 -47.33 29.27 -3.19
N ALA A 120 -48.29 30.17 -3.43
CA ALA A 120 -49.48 30.46 -2.63
C ALA A 120 -49.32 31.28 -1.33
N ALA A 121 -49.73 32.55 -1.43
CA ALA A 121 -50.32 33.35 -0.35
C ALA A 121 -51.83 33.54 -0.69
N PRO A 122 -52.70 33.80 0.30
CA PRO A 122 -53.87 32.96 0.55
C PRO A 122 -55.18 33.52 -0.03
N GLY A 123 -56.02 32.61 -0.54
CA GLY A 123 -57.41 32.91 -0.88
C GLY A 123 -58.24 33.21 0.37
N ARG A 124 -58.94 34.35 0.36
CA ARG A 124 -60.00 34.66 1.33
C ARG A 124 -61.15 35.38 0.64
N GLY A 125 -61.87 34.62 -0.19
CA GLY A 125 -63.20 34.98 -0.66
C GLY A 125 -64.22 34.11 0.06
N VAL A 126 -64.80 34.63 1.15
CA VAL A 126 -65.99 34.04 1.77
C VAL A 126 -67.04 35.14 1.81
N VAL A 127 -67.97 35.06 0.87
CA VAL A 127 -69.22 35.83 0.86
C VAL A 127 -70.25 34.96 1.58
N PRO A 128 -70.89 35.40 2.68
CA PRO A 128 -71.94 34.63 3.33
C PRO A 128 -73.28 34.74 2.57
N PRO A 129 -74.18 33.75 2.69
CA PRO A 129 -75.41 33.74 1.90
C PRO A 129 -76.59 34.49 2.56
N VAL A 130 -77.26 35.28 1.72
CA VAL A 130 -78.72 35.38 1.44
C VAL A 130 -79.70 35.62 2.61
N ARG A 131 -80.54 36.69 2.50
CA ARG A 131 -82.01 36.57 2.35
C ARG A 131 -82.77 37.90 2.22
N ARG A 132 -83.72 37.87 1.26
CA ARG A 132 -84.97 38.64 1.06
C ARG A 132 -84.89 40.16 0.90
#